data_AF-A0A2J6I9B7-F1
#
_entry.id   AF-A0A2J6I9B7-F1
#
_cell.length_a   1.000
_cell.length_b   1.000
_cell.length_c   1.000
_cell.angle_alpha   90.00
_cell.angle_beta   90.00
_cell.angle_gamma   90.00
#
_symmetry.space_group_name_H-M   'P 1'
#
loop_
_entity.id
_entity.type
_entity.pdbx_description
1 polymer ?
#
loop_
_entity_poly.entity_id
_entity_poly.type
_entity_poly.pdbx_seq_one_letter_code
_entity_poly.pdbx_strand_id
1 'polypeptide(L)' 'FVHVSGLVDSVNEGDAVEFDLKEGRKGLNAVNVKAI' A
#
# COMPACT_ATOMS: atom_id res chain seq x y z
N PHE A 1 -8.20 -5.54 -2.80
CA PHE A 1 -7.84 -6.65 -1.90
C PHE A 1 -6.40 -6.40 -1.45
N VAL A 2 -6.21 -5.75 -0.29
CA VAL A 2 -4.90 -5.53 0.31
C VAL A 2 -4.65 -6.70 1.24
N HIS A 3 -3.59 -7.48 1.00
CA HIS A 3 -3.20 -8.57 1.87
C HIS A 3 -2.63 -7.96 3.16
N VAL A 4 -3.31 -8.15 4.28
CA VAL A 4 -2.91 -7.65 5.62
C VAL A 4 -1.55 -8.19 6.11
N SER A 5 -0.96 -9.14 5.38
CA SER A 5 0.32 -9.77 5.71
C SER A 5 1.55 -8.84 5.57
N GLY A 6 1.38 -7.61 5.06
CA GLY A 6 2.47 -6.63 4.86
C GLY A 6 2.26 -5.29 5.56
N LEU A 7 1.30 -5.20 6.48
CA LEU A 7 1.08 -4.00 7.28
C LEU A 7 2.18 -3.89 8.35
N VAL A 8 3.13 -2.98 8.14
CA VAL A 8 4.14 -2.62 9.16
C VAL A 8 3.48 -1.88 10.32
N ASP A 9 2.36 -1.19 10.06
CA ASP A 9 1.59 -0.45 11.05
C ASP A 9 0.08 -0.52 10.72
N SER A 10 -0.77 -0.32 11.73
CA SER A 10 -2.22 -0.50 11.60
C SER A 10 -2.86 0.68 10.88
N VAL A 11 -2.87 0.66 9.55
CA VAL A 11 -3.58 1.66 8.73
C VAL A 11 -5.08 1.42 8.74
N ASN A 12 -5.81 2.46 9.14
CA ASN A 12 -7.27 2.46 9.20
C ASN A 12 -7.86 3.13 7.95
N GLU A 13 -9.13 2.86 7.67
CA GLU A 13 -9.85 3.53 6.59
C GLU A 13 -9.91 5.05 6.87
N GLY A 14 -9.44 5.86 5.93
CA GLY A 14 -9.34 7.32 6.06
C GLY A 14 -7.97 7.84 6.49
N ASP A 15 -7.02 6.95 6.80
CA ASP A 15 -5.66 7.32 7.15
C ASP A 15 -4.84 7.72 5.92
N ALA A 16 -3.99 8.73 6.06
CA ALA A 16 -3.13 9.18 4.97
C ALA A 16 -1.92 8.24 4.88
N VAL A 17 -1.80 7.55 3.74
CA VAL A 17 -0.74 6.57 3.51
C VAL A 17 0.13 6.96 2.33
N GLU A 18 1.43 6.76 2.48
CA GLU A 18 2.40 6.84 1.39
C GLU A 18 2.62 5.46 0.78
N PHE A 19 2.69 5.40 -0.55
CA PHE A 19 3.01 4.20 -1.29
C PHE A 19 3.73 4.55 -2.59
N ASP A 20 4.58 3.65 -3.05
CA ASP A 20 5.25 3.76 -4.34
C ASP A 20 4.41 3.12 -5.43
N LEU A 21 4.32 3.76 -6.59
CA LEU A 21 3.72 3.17 -7.78
C LEU A 21 4.78 2.47 -8.63
N LYS A 22 4.55 1.19 -8.93
CA LYS A 22 5.43 0.38 -9.77
C LYS A 22 4.66 -0.27 -10.90
N GLU A 23 5.16 -0.14 -12.12
CA GLU A 23 4.60 -0.82 -13.28
C GLU A 23 4.82 -2.33 -13.17
N GLY A 24 3.72 -3.06 -13.01
CA GLY A 24 3.71 -4.52 -13.06
C GLY A 24 3.11 -5.02 -14.37
N ARG A 25 3.10 -6.34 -14.53
CA ARG A 25 2.59 -7.02 -15.74
C ARG A 25 1.14 -6.70 -16.11
N LYS A 26 0.36 -6.12 -15.18
CA LYS A 26 -1.06 -5.78 -15.37
C LYS A 26 -1.35 -4.28 -15.19
N GLY A 27 -0.33 -3.43 -15.13
CA GLY A 27 -0.46 -1.99 -14.90
C GLY A 27 0.24 -1.51 -13.63
N LEU A 28 -0.07 -0.28 -13.21
CA LEU A 28 0.50 0.34 -12.02
C LEU A 28 0.03 -0.39 -10.75
N ASN A 29 0.98 -0.78 -9.90
CA ASN A 29 0.73 -1.41 -8.61
C ASN A 29 1.31 -0.52 -7.50
N ALA A 30 0.55 -0.33 -6.43
CA ALA A 30 1.06 0.29 -5.21
C ALA A 30 1.91 -0.74 -4.44
N VAL A 31 3.15 -0.38 -4.11
CA VAL A 31 4.11 -1.17 -3.34
C VAL A 31 4.66 -0.33 -2.19
N ASN A 32 5.21 -0.95 -1.15
CA ASN A 32 5.75 -0.28 0.04
C ASN A 32 4.77 0.70 0.73
N VAL A 33 3.54 0.26 1.01
CA VAL A 33 2.55 1.08 1.72
C VAL A 33 3.01 1.34 3.16
N LYS A 34 3.04 2.61 3.57
CA LYS A 34 3.40 3.08 4.92
C LYS A 34 2.38 4.11 5.40
N ALA A 35 2.11 4.13 6.71
CA ALA A 35 1.38 5.21 7.37
C ALA A 35 2.27 6.46 7.45
N ILE A 36 1.68 7.65 7.32
CA ILE A 36 2.35 8.95 7.50
C ILE A 36 2.32 9.35 8.98
#